data_AF-A0A928FW64-F1
#
_entry.id   AF-A0A928FW64-F1
#
_cell.length_a   1.000
_cell.length_b   1.000
_cell.length_c   1.000
_cell.angle_alpha   90.00
_cell.angle_beta   90.00
_cell.angle_gamma   90.00
#
_symmetry.space_group_name_H-M   'P 1'
#
loop_
_entity.id
_entity.type
_entity.pdbx_description
1 polymer ?
#
loop_
_entity_poly.entity_id
_entity_poly.type
_entity_poly.pdbx_seq_one_letter_code
_entity_poly.pdbx_strand_id
1 'polypeptide(L)'
;MSNKPDLTKFRKTLFWDTTFDRIDFTAHSRYVINRVFERGTEEEIQEVIRFYGRDTILENLNRNGNPLLKHLFKANIEKYL
;
A
#
# COMPACT_ATOMS: atom_id res chain seq x y z
N MET A 1 -16.30 0.06 -11.24
CA MET A 1 -15.19 -0.42 -10.39
C MET A 1 -15.51 -0.08 -8.95
N SER A 2 -15.21 -0.96 -7.99
CA SER A 2 -15.38 -0.62 -6.58
C SER A 2 -14.39 0.51 -6.24
N ASN A 3 -14.83 1.59 -5.59
CA ASN A 3 -13.97 2.73 -5.22
C ASN A 3 -13.17 2.47 -3.93
N LYS A 4 -13.18 1.24 -3.42
CA LYS A 4 -12.47 0.83 -2.22
C LYS A 4 -11.96 -0.61 -2.33
N PRO A 5 -10.80 -0.92 -1.73
CA PRO A 5 -10.32 -2.29 -1.61
C PRO A 5 -11.17 -3.08 -0.61
N ASP A 6 -10.92 -4.39 -0.52
CA ASP A 6 -11.46 -5.25 0.52
C ASP A 6 -10.78 -4.93 1.86
N LEU A 7 -11.46 -4.12 2.68
CA LEU A 7 -10.94 -3.67 3.97
C LEU A 7 -10.74 -4.80 4.98
N THR A 8 -11.35 -5.97 4.77
CA THR A 8 -11.16 -7.14 5.66
C THR A 8 -9.75 -7.70 5.56
N LYS A 9 -9.02 -7.37 4.47
CA LYS A 9 -7.64 -7.76 4.22
C LYS A 9 -6.61 -6.87 4.91
N PHE A 10 -7.04 -5.77 5.54
CA PHE A 10 -6.13 -4.81 6.17
C PHE A 10 -6.25 -4.82 7.68
N ARG A 11 -5.09 -4.79 8.35
CA ARG A 11 -5.02 -4.47 9.77
C ARG A 11 -5.16 -2.97 9.94
N LYS A 12 -6.11 -2.55 10.77
CA LYS A 12 -6.31 -1.12 11.10
C LYS A 12 -5.04 -0.45 11.67
N THR A 13 -4.20 -1.21 12.37
CA THR A 13 -2.93 -0.73 12.94
C THR A 13 -1.88 -0.32 11.91
N LEU A 14 -2.02 -0.75 10.64
CA LEU A 14 -1.15 -0.30 9.56
C LEU A 14 -1.26 1.23 9.33
N PHE A 15 -2.44 1.78 9.60
CA PHE A 15 -2.78 3.20 9.47
C PHE A 15 -3.04 3.83 10.84
N TRP A 16 -2.19 3.54 11.84
CA TRP A 16 -2.38 3.98 13.22
C TRP A 16 -2.48 5.51 13.42
N ASP A 17 -1.96 6.30 12.48
CA ASP A 17 -1.95 7.76 12.43
C ASP A 17 -3.11 8.34 11.58
N THR A 18 -3.99 7.51 11.02
CA THR A 18 -5.14 7.95 10.19
C THR A 18 -6.42 7.21 10.59
N THR A 19 -7.57 7.87 10.47
CA THR A 19 -8.86 7.17 10.60
C THR A 19 -9.07 6.23 9.41
N PHE A 20 -8.73 4.94 9.59
CA PHE A 20 -8.75 3.92 8.53
C PHE A 20 -10.05 3.90 7.72
N ASP A 21 -11.20 3.96 8.39
CA ASP A 21 -12.52 3.89 7.76
C ASP A 21 -12.90 5.15 6.96
N ARG A 22 -12.05 6.20 6.99
CA ARG A 22 -12.24 7.48 6.27
C ARG A 22 -11.17 7.73 5.19
N ILE A 23 -10.28 6.77 4.95
CA ILE A 23 -9.27 6.91 3.90
C ILE A 23 -9.97 6.90 2.54
N ASP A 24 -9.77 7.97 1.77
CA ASP A 24 -10.09 7.95 0.34
C ASP A 24 -8.98 7.20 -0.40
N PHE A 25 -9.22 5.91 -0.66
CA PHE A 25 -8.25 5.04 -1.34
C PHE A 25 -7.98 5.49 -2.78
N THR A 26 -8.93 6.14 -3.45
CA THR A 26 -8.71 6.63 -4.81
C THR A 26 -7.85 7.90 -4.79
N ALA A 27 -8.19 8.88 -3.97
CA ALA A 27 -7.47 10.16 -3.89
C ALA A 27 -6.08 10.04 -3.24
N HIS A 28 -5.89 9.07 -2.34
CA HIS A 28 -4.65 8.89 -1.57
C HIS A 28 -3.88 7.61 -1.94
N SER A 29 -3.99 7.16 -3.19
CA SER A 29 -3.32 5.95 -3.71
C SER A 29 -1.83 5.92 -3.38
N ARG A 30 -1.09 7.00 -3.62
CA ARG A 30 0.34 7.11 -3.29
C ARG A 30 0.64 6.80 -1.82
N TYR A 31 -0.13 7.38 -0.90
CA TYR A 31 0.08 7.17 0.53
C TYR A 31 -0.20 5.71 0.92
N VAL A 32 -1.33 5.16 0.47
CA VAL A 32 -1.74 3.78 0.77
C VAL A 32 -0.73 2.78 0.20
N ILE A 33 -0.37 2.91 -1.08
CA ILE A 33 0.57 2.01 -1.77
C ILE A 33 1.91 2.00 -1.05
N ASN A 34 2.51 3.17 -0.81
CA ASN A 34 3.82 3.21 -0.16
C ASN A 34 3.77 2.62 1.25
N ARG A 35 2.75 2.95 2.04
CA ARG A 35 2.61 2.44 3.40
C ARG A 35 2.48 0.92 3.46
N VAL A 36 1.69 0.34 2.55
CA VAL A 36 1.47 -1.11 2.46
C VAL A 36 2.75 -1.81 1.99
N PHE A 37 3.46 -1.27 1.00
CA PHE A 37 4.73 -1.85 0.57
C PHE A 37 5.85 -1.68 1.61
N GLU A 38 5.80 -0.67 2.49
CA GLU A 38 6.79 -0.48 3.56
C GLU A 38 6.54 -1.38 4.78
N ARG A 39 5.28 -1.63 5.16
CA ARG A 39 4.92 -2.20 6.48
C ARG A 39 3.82 -3.26 6.44
N GLY A 40 3.25 -3.52 5.26
CA GLY A 40 2.13 -4.44 5.07
C GLY A 40 2.54 -5.90 5.09
N THR A 41 1.56 -6.76 5.32
CA THR A 41 1.66 -8.21 5.13
C THR A 41 1.51 -8.57 3.65
N GLU A 42 1.79 -9.84 3.32
CA GLU A 42 1.56 -10.37 1.97
C GLU A 42 0.11 -10.21 1.52
N GLU A 43 -0.86 -10.49 2.40
CA GLU A 43 -2.28 -10.33 2.09
C GLU A 43 -2.64 -8.87 1.79
N GLU A 44 -2.11 -7.92 2.57
CA GLU A 44 -2.32 -6.48 2.38
C GLU A 44 -1.72 -6.01 1.04
N ILE A 45 -0.51 -6.47 0.70
CA ILE A 45 0.17 -6.09 -0.55
C ILE A 45 -0.58 -6.65 -1.76
N GLN A 46 -1.00 -7.92 -1.71
CA GLN A 46 -1.76 -8.54 -2.80
C GLN A 46 -3.09 -7.84 -3.05
N GLU A 47 -3.79 -7.43 -1.97
CA GLU A 47 -5.04 -6.68 -2.10
C GLU A 47 -4.81 -5.29 -2.71
N VAL A 48 -3.73 -4.59 -2.32
CA VAL A 48 -3.35 -3.32 -2.95
C VAL A 48 -3.03 -3.50 -4.44
N ILE A 49 -2.31 -4.56 -4.82
CA ILE A 49 -2.02 -4.87 -6.23
C ILE A 49 -3.30 -5.17 -7.01
N ARG A 50 -4.20 -5.98 -6.45
CA ARG A 50 -5.50 -6.29 -7.05
C ARG A 50 -6.36 -5.03 -7.25
N PHE A 51 -6.34 -4.12 -6.28
CA PHE A 51 -7.18 -2.93 -6.26
C PHE A 51 -6.70 -1.82 -7.20
N TYR A 52 -5.41 -1.44 -7.14
CA TYR A 52 -4.88 -0.34 -7.95
C TYR A 52 -4.35 -0.78 -9.32
N GLY A 53 -3.98 -2.04 -9.47
CA GLY A 53 -3.24 -2.54 -10.64
C GLY A 53 -1.75 -2.19 -10.58
N ARG A 54 -0.95 -2.95 -11.34
CA ARG A 54 0.52 -2.83 -11.33
C ARG A 54 1.01 -1.48 -11.85
N ASP A 55 0.40 -0.96 -12.92
CA ASP A 55 0.82 0.31 -13.54
C ASP A 55 0.67 1.49 -12.56
N THR A 56 -0.51 1.63 -11.95
CA THR A 56 -0.78 2.65 -10.92
C THR A 56 0.19 2.55 -9.74
N ILE A 57 0.56 1.33 -9.35
CA ILE A 57 1.53 1.10 -8.28
C ILE A 57 2.90 1.63 -8.70
N LEU A 58 3.41 1.20 -9.85
CA LEU A 58 4.72 1.60 -10.34
C LEU A 58 4.86 3.12 -10.48
N GLU A 59 3.80 3.81 -10.91
CA GLU A 59 3.76 5.28 -11.01
C GLU A 59 3.80 6.00 -9.64
N ASN A 60 3.36 5.33 -8.57
CA ASN A 60 3.20 5.92 -7.25
C ASN A 60 4.22 5.45 -6.20
N LEU A 61 5.10 4.50 -6.53
CA LEU A 61 6.16 4.05 -5.62
C LEU A 61 7.18 5.16 -5.35
N ASN A 62 7.40 5.46 -4.07
CA ASN A 62 8.44 6.38 -3.60
C ASN A 62 9.72 5.62 -3.29
N ARG A 63 10.61 5.50 -4.28
CA ARG A 63 11.93 4.84 -4.13
C ARG A 63 12.87 5.52 -3.13
N ASN A 64 12.56 6.75 -2.75
CA ASN A 64 13.28 7.54 -1.74
C ASN A 64 12.46 7.66 -0.43
N GLY A 65 11.57 6.70 -0.17
CA GLY A 65 10.75 6.62 1.03
C GLY A 65 11.56 6.46 2.32
N ASN A 66 10.91 5.95 3.37
CA ASN A 66 11.49 5.94 4.71
C ASN A 66 12.89 5.27 4.73
N PRO A 67 13.99 6.00 5.07
CA PRO A 67 15.34 5.45 5.02
C PRO A 67 15.52 4.18 5.86
N LEU A 68 14.79 4.08 6.99
CA LEU A 68 14.87 2.94 7.89
C LEU A 68 14.20 1.68 7.31
N LEU A 69 13.19 1.85 6.46
CA LEU A 69 12.41 0.76 5.87
C LEU A 69 12.77 0.50 4.40
N LYS A 70 13.74 1.24 3.86
CA LYS A 70 14.13 1.17 2.44
C LYS A 70 14.45 -0.26 1.98
N HIS A 71 15.08 -1.07 2.83
CA HIS A 71 15.41 -2.45 2.52
C HIS A 71 14.16 -3.35 2.42
N LEU A 72 13.22 -3.23 3.36
CA LEU A 72 11.93 -3.97 3.32
C LEU A 72 11.11 -3.54 2.12
N PHE A 73 11.02 -2.23 1.88
CA PHE A 73 10.31 -1.66 0.76
C PHE A 73 10.85 -2.19 -0.58
N LYS A 74 12.18 -2.18 -0.74
CA LYS A 74 12.85 -2.74 -1.93
C LYS A 74 12.58 -4.24 -2.07
N ALA A 75 12.70 -5.01 -0.99
CA ALA A 75 12.44 -6.45 -1.01
C ALA A 75 10.98 -6.77 -1.39
N ASN A 76 10.02 -6.00 -0.89
CA ASN A 76 8.61 -6.16 -1.25
C ASN A 76 8.34 -5.79 -2.72
N ILE A 77 8.96 -4.73 -3.24
CA ILE A 77 8.88 -4.42 -4.68
C ILE A 77 9.40 -5.60 -5.50
N GLU A 78 10.61 -6.10 -5.22
CA GLU A 78 11.20 -7.21 -5.96
C GLU A 78 10.40 -8.52 -5.83
N LYS A 79 9.75 -8.75 -4.68
CA LYS A 79 8.97 -9.97 -4.45
C LYS A 79 7.63 -9.96 -5.19
N TYR A 80 6.94 -8.82 -5.25
CA TYR A 80 5.54 -8.77 -5.69
C TYR A 80 5.30 -8.06 -7.03
N LEU A 81 6.27 -7.25 -7.49
CA LEU A 81 6.20 -6.46 -8.74
C LEU A 81 7.27 -6.90 -9.74
#